data_AF-A0A165S6W1-F1
#
_entry.id   AF-A0A165S6W1-F1
#
_cell.length_a   1.000
_cell.length_b   1.000
_cell.length_c   1.000
_cell.angle_alpha   90.00
_cell.angle_beta   90.00
_cell.angle_gamma   90.00
#
_symmetry.space_group_name_H-M   'P 1'
#
loop_
_entity.id
_entity.type
_entity.pdbx_description
1 polymer ?
#
loop_
_entity_poly.entity_id
_entity_poly.type
_entity_poly.pdbx_seq_one_letter_code
_entity_poly.pdbx_strand_id
1 'polypeptide(L)' 'FGYDMSSPSTLYIDNLSALSVAKNPEHHGHMKHLDLQMSDMPADILTKSLPRLKVLEMVKMLGL' A
#
# COMPACT_ATOMS: atom_id res chain seq x y z
N PHE A 1 2.89 -4.92 31.53
CA PHE A 1 2.97 -6.26 30.92
C PHE A 1 3.25 -6.09 29.44
N GLY A 2 4.32 -6.69 28.95
CA GLY A 2 4.69 -6.71 27.53
C GLY A 2 5.32 -8.06 27.24
N TYR A 3 4.99 -8.64 26.08
CA TYR A 3 5.60 -9.88 25.61
C TYR A 3 6.98 -9.55 25.04
N ASP A 4 8.00 -10.27 25.47
CA ASP A 4 9.36 -10.08 24.97
C ASP A 4 9.48 -10.74 23.58
N MET A 5 9.57 -9.92 22.53
CA MET A 5 9.77 -10.43 21.16
C MET A 5 11.26 -10.73 20.97
N SER A 6 11.72 -11.80 21.62
CA SER A 6 13.11 -12.24 21.62
C SER A 6 13.58 -12.74 20.24
N SER A 7 12.65 -13.06 19.33
CA SER A 7 12.97 -13.53 17.99
C SER A 7 11.83 -13.28 16.98
N PRO A 8 12.15 -13.18 15.67
CA PRO A 8 11.14 -13.09 14.62
C PRO A 8 10.35 -14.41 14.50
N SER A 9 9.07 -14.31 14.15
CA SER A 9 8.23 -15.47 13.86
C SER A 9 8.55 -16.07 12.48
N THR A 10 8.64 -17.41 12.41
CA THR A 10 8.78 -18.12 11.13
C THR A 10 7.48 -18.05 10.34
N LEU A 11 7.54 -17.54 9.12
CA LEU A 11 6.43 -17.50 8.16
C LEU A 11 6.75 -18.37 6.94
N TYR A 12 5.81 -19.24 6.58
CA TYR A 12 5.88 -20.03 5.34
C TYR A 12 5.12 -19.28 4.24
N ILE A 13 5.82 -18.96 3.15
CA ILE A 13 5.26 -18.23 2.01
C ILE A 13 5.29 -19.17 0.80
N ASP A 14 4.13 -19.50 0.27
CA ASP A 14 3.95 -20.30 -0.95
C ASP A 14 3.98 -19.46 -2.23
N ASN A 15 3.70 -18.16 -2.10
CA ASN A 15 3.78 -17.22 -3.20
C ASN A 15 5.23 -16.75 -3.44
N LEU A 16 5.79 -17.18 -4.58
CA LEU A 16 7.15 -16.82 -4.99
C LEU A 16 7.38 -15.31 -5.10
N SER A 17 6.39 -14.53 -5.52
CA SER A 17 6.53 -13.07 -5.60
C SER A 17 6.63 -12.44 -4.21
N ALA A 18 5.79 -12.89 -3.27
CA ALA A 18 5.83 -12.44 -1.88
C ALA A 18 7.14 -12.84 -1.18
N LEU A 19 7.65 -14.06 -1.44
CA LEU A 19 8.95 -14.51 -0.93
C LEU A 19 10.10 -13.67 -1.50
N SER A 20 10.06 -13.35 -2.80
CA SER A 20 11.04 -12.49 -3.44
C SER A 20 11.07 -11.12 -2.76
N VAL A 21 9.92 -10.49 -2.55
CA VAL A 21 9.92 -9.18 -1.89
C VAL A 21 10.38 -9.28 -0.42
N ALA A 22 9.95 -10.29 0.32
CA ALA A 22 10.36 -10.50 1.71
C ALA A 22 11.89 -10.63 1.90
N LYS A 23 12.60 -11.13 0.88
CA LYS A 23 14.06 -11.27 0.86
C LYS A 23 14.81 -10.00 0.43
N ASN A 24 14.13 -9.03 -0.17
CA ASN A 24 14.69 -7.79 -0.70
C ASN A 24 14.11 -6.61 0.10
N PRO A 25 14.62 -6.34 1.31
CA PRO A 25 14.06 -5.34 2.23
C PRO A 25 14.06 -3.91 1.66
N GLU A 26 14.92 -3.60 0.70
CA GLU A 26 14.91 -2.37 -0.09
C GLU A 26 13.58 -2.16 -0.85
N HIS A 27 12.88 -3.24 -1.20
CA HIS A 27 11.56 -3.19 -1.82
C HIS A 27 10.41 -3.05 -0.80
N HIS A 28 10.66 -3.26 0.50
CA HIS A 28 9.65 -3.06 1.54
C HIS A 28 9.21 -1.60 1.65
N GLY A 29 10.13 -0.65 1.43
CA GLY A 29 9.83 0.78 1.40
C GLY A 29 8.86 1.16 0.28
N HIS A 30 9.04 0.59 -0.91
CA HIS A 30 8.15 0.80 -2.07
C HIS A 30 6.77 0.14 -1.92
N MET A 31 6.65 -0.89 -1.07
CA MET A 31 5.35 -1.50 -0.80
C MET A 31 4.54 -0.76 0.28
N LYS A 32 5.22 -0.19 1.29
CA LYS A 32 4.58 0.63 2.35
C LYS A 32 4.28 2.05 1.87
N HIS A 33 5.09 2.54 0.94
CA HIS A 33 4.96 3.83 0.27
C HIS A 33 4.97 3.56 -1.23
N LEU A 34 3.90 2.95 -1.75
CA LEU A 34 3.55 3.22 -3.13
C LEU A 34 3.12 4.70 -3.12
N ASP A 35 4.09 5.59 -3.27
CA ASP A 35 3.87 7.04 -3.42
C ASP A 35 3.29 7.33 -4.82
N LEU A 36 2.27 6.55 -5.19
CA LEU A 36 1.35 7.00 -6.21
C LEU A 36 0.65 8.18 -5.56
N GLN A 37 0.94 9.37 -6.08
CA GLN A 37 0.16 10.53 -5.67
C GLN A 37 -1.30 10.14 -5.87
N MET A 38 -2.17 10.40 -4.89
CA MET A 38 -3.58 9.98 -5.02
C MET A 38 -4.24 10.56 -6.29
N SER A 39 -3.72 11.66 -6.84
CA SER A 39 -4.07 12.16 -8.18
C SER A 39 -3.89 11.12 -9.29
N ASP A 40 -2.90 10.25 -9.18
CA ASP A 40 -2.59 9.21 -10.17
C ASP A 40 -3.49 7.97 -10.01
N MET A 41 -4.34 7.92 -8.98
CA MET A 41 -5.23 6.79 -8.69
C MET A 41 -6.69 7.23 -8.58
N PRO A 42 -7.34 7.60 -9.71
CA PRO A 42 -8.71 8.11 -9.71
C PRO A 42 -9.75 7.12 -9.18
N ALA A 43 -9.45 5.82 -9.15
CA ALA A 43 -10.30 4.78 -8.56
C ALA A 43 -10.41 4.85 -7.02
N ASP A 44 -9.56 5.65 -6.35
CA ASP A 44 -9.63 5.87 -4.91
C ASP A 44 -10.96 6.48 -4.46
N ILE A 45 -11.65 7.24 -5.33
CA ILE A 45 -12.99 7.77 -5.07
C ILE A 45 -14.01 6.68 -4.69
N LEU A 46 -13.82 5.44 -5.17
CA LEU A 46 -14.73 4.32 -4.95
C LEU A 46 -14.35 3.46 -3.74
N THR A 47 -13.14 3.63 -3.19
CA THR A 47 -12.56 2.71 -2.22
C THR A 47 -12.06 3.39 -0.94
N LYS A 48 -11.96 4.72 -0.92
CA LYS A 48 -11.44 5.50 0.22
C LYS A 48 -12.37 6.65 0.60
N SER A 49 -12.34 7.02 1.88
CA SER A 49 -12.99 8.24 2.36
C SER A 49 -12.09 9.45 2.10
N LEU A 50 -12.43 10.24 1.09
CA LEU A 50 -11.62 11.38 0.64
C LEU A 50 -12.26 12.74 0.95
N PRO A 51 -11.46 13.79 1.20
CA PRO A 51 -11.95 15.16 1.28
C PRO A 51 -12.57 15.61 -0.04
N ARG A 52 -13.63 16.43 0.03
CA ARG A 52 -14.38 16.91 -1.15
C ARG A 52 -13.50 17.53 -2.24
N LEU A 53 -12.47 18.29 -1.85
CA LEU A 53 -11.54 18.91 -2.80
C LEU A 53 -10.81 17.86 -3.65
N LYS A 54 -10.46 16.71 -3.06
CA LYS A 54 -9.76 15.61 -3.76
C LYS A 54 -10.69 14.81 -4.65
N VAL A 55 -11.94 14.62 -4.23
CA VAL A 55 -13.00 14.00 -5.05
C VAL A 55 -13.17 14.76 -6.36
N LEU A 56 -13.22 16.10 -6.32
CA LEU A 56 -13.37 16.93 -7.53
C LEU A 56 -12.20 16.80 -8.51
N GLU A 57 -10.98 16.62 -8.00
CA GLU A 57 -9.79 16.40 -8.83
C GLU A 57 -9.88 15.03 -9.54
N MET A 58 -10.22 13.98 -8.80
CA MET A 58 -10.33 12.62 -9.32
C MET A 58 -11.49 12.44 -10.32
N VAL A 59 -12.63 13.12 -10.11
CA VAL A 59 -13.76 13.11 -11.06
C VAL A 59 -13.31 13.60 -12.44
N LYS A 60 -12.50 14.68 -12.51
CA LYS A 60 -11.95 15.18 -13.78
C LYS A 60 -11.05 14.16 -14.46
N MET A 61 -10.25 13.44 -13.69
CA MET A 61 -9.36 12.38 -14.20
C MET A 61 -10.13 11.15 -14.70
N LEU A 62 -11.35 10.93 -14.24
CA LEU A 62 -12.26 9.90 -14.76
C LEU A 62 -13.03 10.33 -16.02
N GLY A 63 -12.90 11.59 -16.45
CA GLY A 63 -13.62 12.12 -17.61
C GLY A 63 -15.13 12.31 -17.37
N LEU A 64 -15.52 12.52 -16.12
CA LEU A 64 -16.91 12.72 -15.68
C LEU A 64 -17.24 14.20 -15.46
#